data_AF-A0A378YDG3-F1
#
_entry.id   AF-A0A378YDG3-F1
#
_cell.length_a   1.000
_cell.length_b   1.000
_cell.length_c   1.000
_cell.angle_alpha   90.00
_cell.angle_beta   90.00
_cell.angle_gamma   90.00
#
_symmetry.space_group_name_H-M   'P 1'
#
loop_
_entity.id
_entity.type
_entity.pdbx_description
1 polymer ?
#
loop_
_entity_poly.entity_id
_entity_poly.type
_entity_poly.pdbx_seq_one_letter_code
_entity_poly.pdbx_strand_id
1 'polypeptide(L)'
;MTSRSISDYLIAPDATRAERVLGYGAATLGAAGAAALAVHAELSALAVAVIAVIAFDLFGGSVVNATASAKRHFHRPGRTARHHLGFVAIHVQPFLLALVVPDFAWYSAAFVYLLALGGALAVLAAPAESRRPLGFAWVTLALLIPLDIPAVLLWLTPVLLIKLLLAHLQPDEVRGTVAPSAR
;
A
#
# COMPACT_ATOMS: atom_id res chain seq x y z
N MET A 1 18.67 -3.33 25.95
CA MET A 1 17.50 -3.09 25.08
C MET A 1 17.88 -1.99 24.11
N THR A 2 18.17 -2.31 22.85
CA THR A 2 18.34 -1.29 21.81
C THR A 2 17.02 -0.57 21.65
N SER A 3 17.03 0.76 21.80
CA SER A 3 15.84 1.58 21.56
C SER A 3 15.42 1.39 20.11
N ARG A 4 14.16 0.97 19.88
CA ARG A 4 13.61 0.93 18.53
C ARG A 4 13.49 2.36 18.02
N SER A 5 14.04 2.61 16.85
CA SER A 5 13.92 3.90 16.19
C SER A 5 12.50 4.06 15.61
N ILE A 6 12.05 5.30 15.41
CA ILE A 6 10.78 5.56 14.69
C ILE A 6 10.82 4.92 13.28
N SER A 7 11.99 4.87 12.66
CA SER A 7 12.16 4.22 11.35
C SER A 7 11.94 2.72 11.38
N ASP A 8 12.15 2.06 12.53
CA ASP A 8 11.89 0.61 12.66
C ASP A 8 10.39 0.30 12.60
N TYR A 9 9.55 1.28 12.98
CA TYR A 9 8.09 1.19 12.88
C TYR A 9 7.56 1.63 11.52
N LEU A 10 8.16 2.68 10.93
CA LEU A 10 7.69 3.22 9.64
C LEU A 10 8.13 2.38 8.42
N ILE A 11 9.27 1.70 8.51
CA ILE A 11 9.83 0.93 7.40
C ILE A 11 9.86 -0.56 7.77
N ALA A 12 10.89 -0.95 8.50
CA ALA A 12 11.10 -2.26 9.08
C ALA A 12 12.45 -2.21 9.83
N PRO A 13 12.64 -3.04 10.87
CA PRO A 13 13.96 -3.26 11.45
C PRO A 13 14.98 -3.66 10.36
N ASP A 14 16.22 -3.21 10.54
CA ASP A 14 17.36 -3.54 9.68
C ASP A 14 17.22 -3.10 8.22
N ALA A 15 16.37 -2.10 7.93
CA ALA A 15 16.27 -1.51 6.61
C ALA A 15 17.64 -0.96 6.14
N THR A 16 17.97 -1.14 4.87
CA THR A 16 19.19 -0.57 4.28
C THR A 16 19.04 0.94 4.08
N ARG A 17 20.16 1.64 3.85
CA ARG A 17 20.12 3.07 3.49
C ARG A 17 19.33 3.30 2.19
N ALA A 18 19.48 2.41 1.20
CA ALA A 18 18.75 2.51 -0.06
C ALA A 18 17.23 2.35 0.15
N GLU A 19 16.81 1.36 0.94
CA GLU A 19 15.39 1.15 1.30
C GLU A 19 14.81 2.37 2.02
N ARG A 20 15.57 2.99 2.94
CA ARG A 20 15.15 4.23 3.61
C ARG A 20 15.01 5.40 2.65
N VAL A 21 15.99 5.62 1.77
CA VAL A 21 15.97 6.73 0.80
C VAL A 21 14.82 6.57 -0.17
N LEU A 22 14.60 5.36 -0.70
CA LEU A 22 13.49 5.09 -1.62
C LEU A 22 12.13 5.23 -0.90
N GLY A 23 11.99 4.66 0.29
CA GLY A 23 10.75 4.71 1.08
C GLY A 23 10.36 6.15 1.45
N TYR A 24 11.25 6.88 2.12
CA TYR A 24 10.98 8.27 2.51
C TYR A 24 10.95 9.22 1.32
N GLY A 25 11.73 8.96 0.26
CA GLY A 25 11.69 9.73 -0.98
C GLY A 25 10.31 9.62 -1.64
N ALA A 26 9.79 8.41 -1.81
CA ALA A 26 8.46 8.18 -2.34
C ALA A 26 7.36 8.77 -1.44
N ALA A 27 7.47 8.60 -0.11
CA ALA A 27 6.54 9.17 0.85
C ALA A 27 6.48 10.70 0.74
N THR A 28 7.64 11.36 0.73
CA THR A 28 7.75 12.83 0.72
C THR A 28 7.29 13.40 -0.62
N LEU A 29 7.72 12.82 -1.75
CA LEU A 29 7.32 13.27 -3.08
C LEU A 29 5.83 13.01 -3.33
N GLY A 30 5.31 11.85 -2.91
CA GLY A 30 3.88 11.53 -2.99
C GLY A 30 3.02 12.49 -2.16
N ALA A 31 3.43 12.75 -0.92
CA ALA A 31 2.76 13.73 -0.05
C ALA A 31 2.77 15.14 -0.63
N ALA A 32 3.94 15.61 -1.08
CA ALA A 32 4.08 16.94 -1.67
C ALA A 32 3.25 17.09 -2.95
N GLY A 33 3.28 16.09 -3.84
CA GLY A 33 2.49 16.07 -5.08
C GLY A 33 0.99 16.07 -4.80
N ALA A 34 0.50 15.19 -3.93
CA ALA A 34 -0.91 15.13 -3.57
C ALA A 34 -1.40 16.40 -2.86
N ALA A 35 -0.57 16.98 -1.98
CA ALA A 35 -0.86 18.26 -1.34
C ALA A 35 -0.92 19.41 -2.35
N ALA A 36 0.01 19.46 -3.31
CA ALA A 36 0.00 20.46 -4.37
C ALA A 36 -1.26 20.37 -5.24
N LEU A 37 -1.69 19.15 -5.60
CA LEU A 37 -2.95 18.93 -6.30
C LEU A 37 -4.16 19.41 -5.47
N ALA A 38 -4.17 19.14 -4.16
CA ALA A 38 -5.24 19.56 -3.26
C ALA A 38 -5.31 21.08 -3.09
N VAL A 39 -4.16 21.75 -2.98
CA VAL A 39 -4.08 23.21 -2.96
C VAL A 39 -4.54 23.80 -4.29
N HIS A 40 -4.13 23.22 -5.42
CA HIS A 40 -4.56 23.66 -6.75
C HIS A 40 -6.07 23.49 -6.96
N ALA A 41 -6.67 22.46 -6.37
CA ALA A 41 -8.11 22.25 -6.35
C ALA A 41 -8.85 23.07 -5.28
N GLU A 42 -8.17 24.05 -4.66
CA GLU A 42 -8.73 24.97 -3.65
C GLU A 42 -9.38 24.26 -2.45
N LEU A 43 -8.89 23.06 -2.09
CA LEU A 43 -9.40 22.33 -0.94
C LEU A 43 -9.04 23.01 0.38
N SER A 44 -9.85 22.77 1.41
CA SER A 44 -9.58 23.30 2.75
C SER A 44 -8.22 22.86 3.29
N ALA A 45 -7.61 23.66 4.16
CA ALA A 45 -6.32 23.33 4.79
C ALA A 45 -6.36 21.97 5.53
N LEU A 46 -7.50 21.62 6.13
CA LEU A 46 -7.70 20.31 6.75
C LEU A 46 -7.65 19.18 5.71
N ALA A 47 -8.34 19.32 4.58
CA ALA A 47 -8.32 18.34 3.50
C ALA A 47 -6.91 18.17 2.92
N VAL A 48 -6.20 19.28 2.68
CA VAL A 48 -4.79 19.26 2.23
C VAL A 48 -3.91 18.48 3.20
N ALA A 49 -4.04 18.74 4.51
CA ALA A 49 -3.27 18.04 5.54
C ALA A 49 -3.58 16.53 5.58
N VAL A 50 -4.86 16.16 5.55
CA VAL A 50 -5.29 14.75 5.53
C VAL A 50 -4.79 14.03 4.27
N ILE A 51 -4.93 14.67 3.10
CA ILE A 51 -4.42 14.16 1.82
C ILE A 51 -2.90 13.94 1.89
N ALA A 52 -2.15 14.90 2.43
CA ALA A 52 -0.69 14.80 2.54
C ALA A 52 -0.27 13.62 3.44
N VAL A 53 -0.91 13.45 4.59
CA VAL A 53 -0.62 12.34 5.51
C VAL A 53 -0.96 10.98 4.88
N ILE A 54 -2.13 10.88 4.24
CA ILE A 54 -2.55 9.64 3.55
C ILE A 54 -1.61 9.34 2.38
N ALA A 55 -1.24 10.34 1.59
CA ALA A 55 -0.30 10.15 0.49
C ALA A 55 1.10 9.75 1.00
N PHE A 56 1.59 10.34 2.09
CA PHE A 56 2.85 9.91 2.71
C PHE A 56 2.84 8.41 3.04
N ASP A 57 1.78 7.96 3.70
CA ASP A 57 1.58 6.56 4.05
C ASP A 57 1.43 5.65 2.82
N LEU A 58 0.61 6.04 1.84
CA LEU A 58 0.30 5.19 0.69
C LEU A 58 1.47 5.09 -0.30
N PHE A 59 2.09 6.20 -0.67
CA PHE A 59 3.25 6.19 -1.58
C PHE A 59 4.48 5.59 -0.90
N GLY A 60 4.79 6.03 0.33
CA GLY A 60 5.89 5.49 1.11
C GLY A 60 5.72 4.00 1.37
N GLY A 61 4.54 3.61 1.86
CA GLY A 61 4.18 2.22 2.14
C GLY A 61 4.19 1.32 0.90
N SER A 62 3.87 1.85 -0.30
CA SER A 62 3.99 1.09 -1.56
C SER A 62 5.42 0.65 -1.81
N VAL A 63 6.38 1.54 -1.59
CA VAL A 63 7.80 1.25 -1.79
C VAL A 63 8.36 0.43 -0.63
N VAL A 64 8.11 0.86 0.61
CA VAL A 64 8.56 0.18 1.83
C VAL A 64 8.12 -1.28 1.85
N ASN A 65 6.84 -1.58 1.61
CA ASN A 65 6.34 -2.95 1.66
C ASN A 65 6.86 -3.84 0.52
N ALA A 66 7.49 -3.27 -0.50
CA ALA A 66 8.17 -4.00 -1.56
C ALA A 66 9.63 -4.34 -1.21
N THR A 67 10.19 -3.74 -0.15
CA THR A 67 11.59 -3.94 0.25
C THR A 67 11.85 -5.28 0.94
N ALA A 68 13.04 -5.85 0.77
CA ALA A 68 13.40 -7.12 1.39
C ALA A 68 13.31 -7.07 2.92
N SER A 69 13.66 -5.93 3.54
CA SER A 69 13.56 -5.75 4.99
C SER A 69 12.11 -5.79 5.49
N ALA A 70 11.19 -5.13 4.78
CA ALA A 70 9.76 -5.22 5.09
C ALA A 70 9.22 -6.63 4.85
N LYS A 71 9.68 -7.33 3.81
CA LYS A 71 9.27 -8.71 3.52
C LYS A 71 9.68 -9.66 4.64
N ARG A 72 10.94 -9.61 5.07
CA ARG A 72 11.42 -10.35 6.25
C ARG A 72 10.59 -10.03 7.48
N HIS A 73 10.22 -8.77 7.71
CA HIS A 73 9.45 -8.37 8.89
C HIS A 73 7.99 -8.85 8.84
N PHE A 74 7.25 -8.57 7.77
CA PHE A 74 5.82 -8.80 7.66
C PHE A 74 5.47 -10.25 7.34
N HIS A 75 6.40 -11.02 6.78
CA HIS A 75 6.26 -12.44 6.44
C HIS A 75 7.12 -13.37 7.31
N ARG A 76 7.65 -12.88 8.44
CA ARG A 76 8.41 -13.71 9.41
C ARG A 76 7.59 -14.89 9.95
N PRO A 77 8.24 -15.94 10.50
CA PRO A 77 7.54 -17.02 11.19
C PRO A 77 6.52 -16.50 12.23
N GLY A 78 5.33 -17.09 12.25
CA GLY A 78 4.22 -16.68 13.12
C GLY A 78 3.27 -15.65 12.50
N ARG A 79 3.57 -15.08 11.33
CA ARG A 79 2.63 -14.27 10.56
C ARG A 79 1.69 -15.18 9.75
N THR A 80 0.41 -14.84 9.75
CA THR A 80 -0.67 -15.68 9.18
C THR A 80 -1.54 -14.86 8.24
N ALA A 81 -2.40 -15.52 7.46
CA ALA A 81 -3.35 -14.84 6.58
C ALA A 81 -4.21 -13.80 7.33
N ARG A 82 -4.61 -14.06 8.59
CA ARG A 82 -5.36 -13.09 9.41
C ARG A 82 -4.57 -11.82 9.68
N HIS A 83 -3.27 -11.93 9.89
CA HIS A 83 -2.41 -10.79 10.13
C HIS A 83 -2.23 -9.91 8.87
N HIS A 84 -2.11 -10.56 7.71
CA HIS A 84 -2.03 -9.87 6.42
C HIS A 84 -3.35 -9.22 6.04
N LEU A 85 -4.46 -9.94 6.22
CA LEU A 85 -5.79 -9.40 6.01
C LEU A 85 -6.08 -8.24 6.98
N GLY A 86 -5.67 -8.36 8.24
CA GLY A 86 -5.78 -7.29 9.23
C GLY A 86 -5.01 -6.04 8.81
N PHE A 87 -3.81 -6.20 8.24
CA PHE A 87 -3.07 -5.06 7.66
C PHE A 87 -3.88 -4.38 6.56
N VAL A 88 -4.49 -5.12 5.64
CA VAL A 88 -5.37 -4.53 4.60
C VAL A 88 -6.60 -3.86 5.23
N ALA A 89 -7.26 -4.52 6.17
CA ALA A 89 -8.53 -4.06 6.74
C ALA A 89 -8.42 -2.73 7.50
N ILE A 90 -7.29 -2.46 8.16
CA ILE A 90 -7.07 -1.18 8.86
C ILE A 90 -6.86 0.01 7.90
N HIS A 91 -6.67 -0.24 6.61
CA HIS A 91 -6.50 0.83 5.61
C HIS A 91 -7.85 1.44 5.20
N VAL A 92 -8.45 2.15 6.15
CA VAL A 92 -9.73 2.87 6.01
C VAL A 92 -9.57 4.30 5.45
N GLN A 93 -8.39 4.64 4.91
CA GLN A 93 -8.07 5.95 4.34
C GLN A 93 -9.09 6.45 3.30
N PRO A 94 -9.71 5.61 2.44
CA PRO A 94 -10.77 6.08 1.55
C PRO A 94 -11.92 6.78 2.29
N PHE A 95 -12.31 6.31 3.47
CA PHE A 95 -13.37 6.93 4.26
C PHE A 95 -12.92 8.24 4.92
N LEU A 96 -11.64 8.33 5.33
CA LEU A 96 -11.07 9.59 5.83
C LEU A 96 -11.05 10.66 4.75
N LEU A 97 -10.80 10.28 3.49
CA LEU A 97 -10.88 11.20 2.36
C LEU A 97 -12.32 11.59 2.04
N ALA A 98 -13.28 10.66 2.09
CA ALA A 98 -14.69 10.97 1.88
C ALA A 98 -15.27 11.93 2.94
N LEU A 99 -14.64 12.01 4.11
CA LEU A 99 -15.01 12.96 5.16
C LEU A 99 -14.57 14.41 4.88
N VAL A 100 -13.47 14.60 4.14
CA VAL A 100 -12.81 15.92 4.03
C VAL A 100 -12.70 16.46 2.61
N VAL A 101 -12.82 15.61 1.60
CA VAL A 101 -12.73 16.00 0.19
C VAL A 101 -14.15 16.15 -0.37
N PRO A 102 -14.56 17.36 -0.79
CA PRO A 102 -15.83 17.57 -1.46
C PRO A 102 -15.99 16.64 -2.66
N ASP A 103 -17.23 16.22 -2.90
CA ASP A 103 -17.62 15.36 -4.03
C ASP A 103 -16.99 13.96 -4.06
N PHE A 104 -16.16 13.59 -3.07
CA PHE A 104 -15.73 12.19 -2.91
C PHE A 104 -16.74 11.41 -2.07
N ALA A 105 -17.68 10.78 -2.75
CA ALA A 105 -18.80 10.12 -2.10
C ALA A 105 -18.41 8.87 -1.29
N TRP A 106 -19.16 8.62 -0.21
CA TRP A 106 -19.01 7.44 0.65
C TRP A 106 -19.11 6.11 -0.10
N TYR A 107 -19.95 6.04 -1.14
CA TYR A 107 -20.09 4.82 -1.94
C TYR A 107 -18.82 4.56 -2.76
N SER A 108 -18.19 5.59 -3.33
CA SER A 108 -16.89 5.46 -4.02
C SER A 108 -15.80 5.03 -3.06
N ALA A 109 -15.74 5.62 -1.86
CA ALA A 109 -14.81 5.22 -0.81
C ALA A 109 -15.02 3.75 -0.38
N ALA A 110 -16.27 3.34 -0.17
CA ALA A 110 -16.61 1.97 0.15
C ALA A 110 -16.20 1.01 -0.97
N PHE A 111 -16.41 1.39 -2.23
CA PHE A 111 -16.03 0.57 -3.37
C PHE A 111 -14.50 0.39 -3.46
N VAL A 112 -13.73 1.47 -3.31
CA VAL A 112 -12.25 1.40 -3.24
C VAL A 112 -11.79 0.49 -2.11
N TYR A 113 -12.40 0.62 -0.92
CA TYR A 113 -12.10 -0.23 0.22
C TYR A 113 -12.43 -1.71 -0.06
N LEU A 114 -13.60 -2.01 -0.63
CA LEU A 114 -14.01 -3.36 -0.98
C LEU A 114 -13.16 -3.97 -2.09
N LEU A 115 -12.66 -3.18 -3.04
CA LEU A 115 -11.69 -3.64 -4.03
C LEU A 115 -10.39 -4.10 -3.38
N ALA A 116 -9.87 -3.33 -2.41
CA ALA A 116 -8.68 -3.70 -1.67
C ALA A 116 -8.91 -4.95 -0.81
N LEU A 117 -10.02 -5.01 -0.06
CA LEU A 117 -10.33 -6.13 0.81
C LEU A 117 -10.65 -7.42 0.03
N GLY A 118 -11.45 -7.31 -1.03
CA GLY A 118 -11.77 -8.42 -1.92
C GLY A 118 -10.53 -8.97 -2.62
N GLY A 119 -9.64 -8.09 -3.10
CA GLY A 119 -8.38 -8.50 -3.70
C GLY A 119 -7.46 -9.20 -2.71
N ALA A 120 -7.43 -8.73 -1.47
CA ALA A 120 -6.68 -9.39 -0.41
C ALA A 120 -7.21 -10.79 -0.10
N LEU A 121 -8.54 -10.96 -0.01
CA LEU A 121 -9.17 -12.26 0.18
C LEU A 121 -8.84 -13.20 -0.98
N ALA A 122 -8.97 -12.73 -2.23
CA ALA A 122 -8.64 -13.51 -3.42
C ALA A 122 -7.17 -13.96 -3.43
N VAL A 123 -6.24 -13.03 -3.20
CA VAL A 123 -4.80 -13.30 -3.15
C VAL A 123 -4.44 -14.27 -2.03
N LEU A 124 -5.01 -14.11 -0.83
CA LEU A 124 -4.70 -14.98 0.31
C LEU A 124 -5.31 -16.39 0.17
N ALA A 125 -6.45 -16.52 -0.50
CA ALA A 125 -7.09 -17.80 -0.80
C ALA A 125 -6.41 -18.58 -1.93
N ALA A 126 -5.67 -17.91 -2.81
CA ALA A 126 -4.98 -18.55 -3.92
C ALA A 126 -3.75 -19.38 -3.48
N PRO A 127 -3.41 -20.44 -4.26
CA PRO A 127 -2.13 -21.14 -4.13
C PRO A 127 -0.95 -20.17 -4.21
N ALA A 128 0.14 -20.48 -3.49
CA ALA A 128 1.26 -19.57 -3.29
C ALA A 128 1.86 -19.07 -4.63
N GLU A 129 2.01 -19.96 -5.60
CA GLU A 129 2.54 -19.67 -6.94
C GLU A 129 1.67 -18.71 -7.75
N SER A 130 0.38 -18.61 -7.45
CA SER A 130 -0.59 -17.80 -8.19
C SER A 130 -0.87 -16.43 -7.55
N ARG A 131 -0.45 -16.22 -6.30
CA ARG A 131 -0.76 -15.00 -5.53
C ARG A 131 -0.28 -13.72 -6.19
N ARG A 132 0.92 -13.75 -6.75
CA ARG A 132 1.52 -12.58 -7.40
C ARG A 132 0.82 -12.27 -8.73
N PRO A 133 0.72 -13.19 -9.70
CA PRO A 133 -0.07 -12.97 -10.91
C PRO A 133 -1.52 -12.55 -10.63
N LEU A 134 -2.18 -13.16 -9.65
CA LEU A 134 -3.55 -12.80 -9.27
C LEU A 134 -3.63 -11.39 -8.69
N GLY A 135 -2.67 -10.99 -7.85
CA GLY A 135 -2.60 -9.61 -7.37
C GLY A 135 -2.50 -8.62 -8.52
N PHE A 136 -1.61 -8.86 -9.49
CA PHE A 136 -1.48 -8.02 -10.69
C PHE A 136 -2.77 -7.98 -11.51
N ALA A 137 -3.36 -9.13 -11.81
CA ALA A 137 -4.62 -9.22 -12.55
C ALA A 137 -5.76 -8.48 -11.84
N TRP A 138 -5.85 -8.60 -10.51
CA TRP A 138 -6.85 -7.89 -9.72
C TRP A 138 -6.68 -6.38 -9.83
N VAL A 139 -5.46 -5.87 -9.65
CA VAL A 139 -5.19 -4.42 -9.73
C VAL A 139 -5.51 -3.91 -11.13
N THR A 140 -5.05 -4.56 -12.19
CA THR A 140 -5.29 -4.07 -13.55
C THR A 140 -6.77 -4.07 -13.92
N LEU A 141 -7.52 -5.11 -13.55
CA LEU A 141 -8.96 -5.18 -13.80
C LEU A 141 -9.74 -4.18 -12.93
N ALA A 142 -9.34 -3.97 -11.68
CA ALA A 142 -9.97 -3.00 -10.79
C ALA A 142 -9.88 -1.56 -11.34
N LEU A 143 -8.83 -1.23 -12.08
CA LEU A 143 -8.65 0.09 -12.70
C LEU A 143 -9.58 0.33 -13.91
N LEU A 144 -10.25 -0.71 -14.44
CA LEU A 144 -11.26 -0.53 -15.49
C LEU A 144 -12.60 -0.03 -14.93
N ILE A 145 -12.79 -0.08 -13.61
CA ILE A 145 -14.06 0.25 -12.99
C ILE A 145 -14.19 1.78 -12.92
N PRO A 146 -15.19 2.39 -13.57
CA PRO A 146 -15.38 3.82 -13.52
C PRO A 146 -15.94 4.20 -12.15
N LEU A 147 -15.08 4.70 -11.28
CA LEU A 147 -15.47 5.23 -9.98
C LEU A 147 -15.57 6.75 -10.08
N ASP A 148 -16.62 7.29 -9.47
CA ASP A 148 -16.79 8.73 -9.30
C ASP A 148 -15.81 9.22 -8.21
N ILE A 149 -14.61 9.55 -8.66
CA ILE A 149 -13.49 10.00 -7.83
C ILE A 149 -13.05 11.36 -8.36
N PRO A 150 -13.03 12.42 -7.52
CA PRO A 150 -12.51 13.72 -7.92
C PRO A 150 -11.10 13.62 -8.49
N ALA A 151 -10.79 14.43 -9.50
CA ALA A 151 -9.50 14.38 -10.22
C ALA A 151 -8.28 14.41 -9.26
N VAL A 152 -8.38 15.20 -8.19
CA VAL A 152 -7.36 15.35 -7.14
C VAL A 152 -7.03 14.04 -6.41
N LEU A 153 -7.92 13.04 -6.43
CA LEU A 153 -7.79 11.74 -5.76
C LEU A 153 -7.63 10.56 -6.72
N LEU A 154 -7.45 10.78 -8.03
CA LEU A 154 -7.31 9.67 -8.99
C LEU A 154 -6.12 8.73 -8.69
N TRP A 155 -5.12 9.21 -7.95
CA TRP A 155 -4.00 8.40 -7.47
C TRP A 155 -4.37 7.44 -6.33
N LEU A 156 -5.49 7.67 -5.61
CA LEU A 156 -5.86 6.91 -4.41
C LEU A 156 -5.98 5.41 -4.68
N THR A 157 -6.87 5.03 -5.61
CA THR A 157 -7.15 3.64 -5.94
C THR A 157 -5.92 2.88 -6.41
N PRO A 158 -5.17 3.33 -7.44
CA PRO A 158 -3.99 2.59 -7.90
C PRO A 158 -2.92 2.47 -6.80
N VAL A 159 -2.61 3.54 -6.07
CA VAL A 159 -1.53 3.50 -5.06
C VAL A 159 -1.92 2.65 -3.86
N LEU A 160 -3.18 2.73 -3.40
CA LEU A 160 -3.70 1.87 -2.33
C LEU A 160 -3.60 0.39 -2.71
N LEU A 161 -4.09 0.03 -3.92
CA LEU A 161 -4.07 -1.34 -4.39
C LEU A 161 -2.64 -1.86 -4.60
N ILE A 162 -1.73 -1.02 -5.12
CA ILE A 162 -0.30 -1.35 -5.21
C ILE A 162 0.28 -1.63 -3.82
N LYS A 163 0.10 -0.72 -2.86
CA LYS A 163 0.60 -0.86 -1.49
C LYS A 163 0.15 -2.16 -0.84
N LEU A 164 -1.14 -2.47 -0.97
CA LEU A 164 -1.74 -3.58 -0.25
C LEU A 164 -1.52 -4.90 -1.00
N LEU A 165 -1.89 -4.96 -2.27
CA LEU A 165 -1.95 -6.22 -3.01
C LEU A 165 -0.63 -6.60 -3.69
N LEU A 166 0.11 -5.62 -4.25
CA LEU A 166 1.34 -5.90 -5.01
C LEU A 166 2.59 -5.79 -4.13
N ALA A 167 2.56 -4.90 -3.15
CA ALA A 167 3.61 -4.75 -2.17
C ALA A 167 3.32 -5.64 -0.95
N HIS A 168 2.47 -5.26 -0.01
CA HIS A 168 2.38 -5.94 1.29
C HIS A 168 2.10 -7.47 1.22
N LEU A 169 1.09 -7.88 0.46
CA LEU A 169 0.65 -9.29 0.44
C LEU A 169 1.59 -10.25 -0.30
N GLN A 170 2.50 -9.73 -1.13
CA GLN A 170 3.41 -10.58 -1.89
C GLN A 170 4.62 -10.93 -1.02
N PRO A 171 4.87 -12.20 -0.70
CA PRO A 171 6.12 -12.59 -0.05
C PRO A 171 7.31 -12.40 -1.01
N ASP A 172 8.53 -12.38 -0.48
CA ASP A 172 9.70 -12.51 -1.34
C ASP A 172 9.70 -13.89 -2.00
N GLU A 173 10.11 -13.94 -3.26
CA GLU A 173 10.41 -15.21 -3.91
C GLU A 173 11.54 -15.85 -3.12
N VAL A 174 11.24 -16.95 -2.42
CA VAL A 174 12.28 -17.88 -2.02
C VAL A 174 12.90 -18.31 -3.34
N ARG A 175 14.08 -17.79 -3.68
CA ARG A 175 14.91 -18.38 -4.73
C ARG A 175 15.00 -19.85 -4.34
N GLY A 176 14.29 -20.69 -5.09
CA GLY A 176 14.39 -22.12 -4.94
C GLY A 176 15.86 -22.44 -4.86
N THR A 177 16.24 -23.18 -3.83
CA THR A 177 17.56 -23.77 -3.69
C THR A 177 17.97 -24.28 -5.07
N VAL A 178 18.94 -23.60 -5.70
CA VAL A 178 19.66 -24.19 -6.81
C VAL A 178 20.33 -25.40 -6.16
N ALA A 179 19.79 -26.60 -6.44
CA ALA A 179 20.47 -27.83 -6.07
C ALA A 179 21.89 -27.73 -6.63
N PRO A 180 22.95 -28.07 -5.88
CA PRO A 180 24.28 -28.11 -6.43
C PRO A 180 24.24 -29.04 -7.64
N SER A 181 24.67 -28.55 -8.80
CA SER A 181 24.85 -29.39 -9.97
C SER A 181 25.86 -30.48 -9.62
N ALA A 182 25.36 -31.69 -9.43
CA ALA A 182 26.21 -32.87 -9.39
C ALA A 182 26.64 -33.18 -10.82
N ARG A 183 27.85 -32.76 -11.16
CA ARG A 183 28.87 -33.36 -12.05
C ARG A 183 29.69 -32.29 -12.76
#